data_AF-A0AA97CRF2-F1
#
_entry.id   AF-A0AA97CRF2-F1
#
_cell.length_a   1.000
_cell.length_b   1.000
_cell.length_c   1.000
_cell.angle_alpha   90.00
_cell.angle_beta   90.00
_cell.angle_gamma   90.00
#
_symmetry.space_group_name_H-M   'P 1'
#
loop_
_entity.id
_entity.type
_entity.pdbx_description
1 polymer ?
#
loop_
_entity_poly.entity_id
_entity_poly.type
_entity_poly.pdbx_seq_one_letter_code
_entity_poly.pdbx_strand_id
1 'polypeptide(L)'
;MWEFLLSAGSASKYLLPSYLDSNNDTAELYKAATGECVWSGSEKKSSEACGSRFGCWACQAVGLDKSMENLLRSDDDRHGYMAGLNRIQRFLSKRRNAWEDRHPVGRTLYAGGFIKVQPDVYSPRFLERLLHVCCSMDYVEQLRAEDVADKLRSGELENTAHNRRMASPQFRIVSEVALIHIDFMWSFHHFNEKPFHALEIYRRVWAKGELDLLEDEPEMPVTPKTPMPKALWVKVGQFGNDSGMDGLADPIAEMAYFNGADDERASRIINTPNGKRRVVSFSEDSEVTIDADAAEFIIWEEYPRLREAVLAGQYTSGSAAQFYLRFGAVSLCKGKSALYNRMMQRGQTYRSLGLNGHQTMDGIASRKDLRVLTTERYQFLIANKVNASIIRLRWWANLAFTMQWHLANQTSTGQWIRASLTREDELSMQQEKNRAKNTLSVFVIGHTSAWCSLKLSKSGTSTERAFRRYHQHTRRNAIRT
;
A
#
# COMPACT_ATOMS: atom_id res chain seq x y z
N MET A 1 -8.15 31.01 -35.64
CA MET A 1 -8.35 29.60 -35.17
C MET A 1 -9.84 29.30 -35.00
N TRP A 2 -10.57 30.00 -34.13
CA TRP A 2 -12.01 29.74 -33.93
C TRP A 2 -12.88 29.95 -35.17
N GLU A 3 -12.58 30.94 -36.01
CA GLU A 3 -13.21 31.09 -37.33
C GLU A 3 -13.08 29.83 -38.20
N PHE A 4 -11.91 29.20 -38.20
CA PHE A 4 -11.64 27.99 -38.97
C PHE A 4 -12.40 26.78 -38.38
N LEU A 5 -12.46 26.68 -37.05
CA LEU A 5 -13.20 25.60 -36.39
C LEU A 5 -14.71 25.75 -36.60
N LEU A 6 -15.26 26.96 -36.48
CA LEU A 6 -16.70 27.19 -36.64
C LEU A 6 -17.18 27.11 -38.09
N SER A 7 -16.27 27.26 -39.05
CA SER A 7 -16.54 27.03 -40.48
C SER A 7 -16.39 25.57 -40.91
N ALA A 8 -16.01 24.67 -39.98
CA ALA A 8 -15.87 23.24 -40.22
C ALA A 8 -17.02 22.42 -39.60
N GLY A 9 -17.54 21.44 -40.34
CA GLY A 9 -18.62 20.55 -39.92
C GLY A 9 -18.86 19.38 -40.88
N SER A 10 -19.64 18.39 -40.47
CA SER A 10 -19.99 17.22 -41.29
C SER A 10 -21.04 17.54 -42.37
N ALA A 11 -21.87 18.55 -42.14
CA ALA A 11 -22.94 18.97 -43.03
C ALA A 11 -22.43 19.80 -44.22
N SER A 12 -23.09 19.69 -45.38
CA SER A 12 -22.73 20.38 -46.64
C SER A 12 -22.78 21.91 -46.57
N LYS A 13 -23.35 22.49 -45.50
CA LYS A 13 -23.38 23.94 -45.25
C LYS A 13 -22.04 24.50 -44.77
N TYR A 14 -21.12 23.65 -44.29
CA TYR A 14 -19.81 24.05 -43.81
C TYR A 14 -18.79 24.02 -44.93
N LEU A 15 -17.91 25.02 -44.96
CA LEU A 15 -16.86 25.19 -45.98
C LEU A 15 -15.74 24.15 -45.83
N LEU A 16 -15.50 23.70 -44.61
CA LEU A 16 -14.44 22.78 -44.26
C LEU A 16 -15.02 21.47 -43.71
N PRO A 17 -14.48 20.30 -44.10
CA PRO A 17 -14.95 19.03 -43.58
C PRO A 17 -14.52 18.84 -42.12
N SER A 18 -15.40 18.27 -41.30
CA SER A 18 -15.12 17.82 -39.94
C SER A 18 -15.83 16.49 -39.66
N TYR A 19 -15.29 15.72 -38.71
CA TYR A 19 -15.95 14.51 -38.20
C TYR A 19 -17.11 14.83 -37.23
N LEU A 20 -17.18 16.07 -36.74
CA LEU A 20 -18.27 16.57 -35.90
C LEU A 20 -19.32 17.31 -36.73
N ASP A 21 -20.57 17.25 -36.29
CA ASP A 21 -21.68 17.95 -36.95
C ASP A 21 -21.51 19.48 -36.92
N SER A 22 -21.04 20.02 -35.79
CA SER A 22 -20.62 21.41 -35.67
C SER A 22 -19.64 21.58 -34.51
N ASN A 23 -18.83 22.63 -34.55
CA ASN A 23 -17.95 23.02 -33.44
C ASN A 23 -18.57 24.06 -32.49
N ASN A 24 -19.88 24.31 -32.63
CA ASN A 24 -20.58 25.33 -31.83
C ASN A 24 -20.60 24.99 -30.34
N ASP A 25 -20.87 23.73 -29.99
CA ASP A 25 -20.86 23.27 -28.59
C ASP A 25 -19.50 23.50 -27.92
N THR A 26 -18.41 23.29 -28.66
CA THR A 26 -17.06 23.54 -28.17
C THR A 26 -16.84 25.03 -27.94
N ALA A 27 -17.30 25.90 -28.85
CA ALA A 27 -17.17 27.35 -28.67
C ALA A 27 -18.02 27.86 -27.49
N GLU A 28 -19.23 27.32 -27.31
CA GLU A 28 -20.08 27.63 -26.16
C GLU A 28 -19.42 27.22 -24.85
N LEU A 29 -18.84 26.01 -24.79
CA LEU A 29 -18.12 25.54 -23.60
C LEU A 29 -16.95 26.47 -23.24
N TYR A 30 -16.18 26.92 -24.23
CA TYR A 30 -15.08 27.85 -24.00
C TYR A 30 -15.59 29.22 -23.53
N LYS A 31 -16.66 29.74 -24.14
CA LYS A 31 -17.31 30.99 -23.72
C LYS A 31 -17.79 30.91 -22.27
N ALA A 32 -18.41 29.79 -21.90
CA ALA A 32 -18.92 29.54 -20.56
C ALA A 32 -17.80 29.44 -19.52
N ALA A 33 -16.68 28.79 -19.85
CA ALA A 33 -15.55 28.63 -18.95
C ALA A 33 -14.71 29.91 -18.76
N THR A 34 -14.48 30.68 -19.81
CA THR A 34 -13.71 31.93 -19.71
C THR A 34 -14.57 33.09 -19.21
N GLY A 35 -15.89 33.04 -19.40
CA GLY A 35 -16.81 34.14 -19.14
C GLY A 35 -16.68 35.28 -20.17
N GLU A 36 -15.82 35.13 -21.17
CA GLU A 36 -15.55 36.11 -22.23
C GLU A 36 -15.89 35.51 -23.60
N CYS A 37 -16.23 36.38 -24.56
CA CYS A 37 -16.41 35.92 -25.94
C CYS A 37 -15.10 35.35 -26.46
N VAL A 38 -15.16 34.14 -27.02
CA VAL A 38 -14.02 33.41 -27.60
C VAL A 38 -13.36 34.18 -28.75
N TRP A 39 -14.07 35.14 -29.35
CA TRP A 39 -13.60 36.04 -30.41
C TRP A 39 -12.73 37.18 -29.89
N SER A 40 -12.91 37.58 -28.63
CA SER A 40 -12.13 38.64 -28.00
C SER A 40 -10.75 38.09 -27.69
N GLY A 41 -9.77 38.38 -28.54
CA GLY A 41 -8.38 38.02 -28.31
C GLY A 41 -7.79 38.78 -27.12
N SER A 42 -8.02 38.30 -25.90
CA SER A 42 -7.27 38.78 -24.74
C SER A 42 -5.84 38.21 -24.80
N GLU A 43 -4.87 39.09 -24.54
CA GLU A 43 -3.44 38.82 -24.67
C GLU A 43 -3.01 37.55 -23.91
N LYS A 44 -2.06 36.82 -24.49
CA LYS A 44 -1.46 35.60 -23.91
C LYS A 44 -0.94 35.87 -22.49
N LYS A 45 -1.72 35.49 -21.47
CA LYS A 45 -1.17 35.25 -20.14
C LYS A 45 -0.29 34.00 -20.17
N SER A 46 0.82 34.08 -19.44
CA SER A 46 1.90 33.09 -19.40
C SER A 46 1.37 31.68 -19.10
N SER A 47 2.05 30.67 -19.67
CA SER A 47 1.74 29.25 -19.53
C SER A 47 1.43 28.87 -18.09
N GLU A 48 0.19 28.42 -17.85
CA GLU A 48 -0.25 27.90 -16.57
C GLU A 48 0.50 26.61 -16.20
N ALA A 49 0.52 26.26 -14.91
CA ALA A 49 1.22 25.08 -14.38
C ALA A 49 0.68 23.73 -14.91
N CYS A 50 -0.44 23.73 -15.64
CA CYS A 50 -1.06 22.56 -16.25
C CYS A 50 -1.45 22.91 -17.70
N GLY A 51 -1.26 21.97 -18.64
CA GLY A 51 -1.66 22.15 -20.04
C GLY A 51 -3.17 21.98 -20.29
N SER A 52 -3.92 21.54 -19.29
CA SER A 52 -5.40 21.46 -19.37
C SER A 52 -6.00 22.86 -19.33
N ARG A 53 -6.87 23.18 -20.30
CA ARG A 53 -7.52 24.49 -20.40
C ARG A 53 -8.74 24.65 -19.49
N PHE A 54 -9.32 23.52 -19.05
CA PHE A 54 -10.34 23.48 -18.01
C PHE A 54 -9.71 22.86 -16.77
N GLY A 55 -10.06 23.36 -15.59
CA GLY A 55 -9.52 22.79 -14.37
C GLY A 55 -10.07 21.38 -14.12
N CYS A 56 -9.22 20.54 -13.53
CA CYS A 56 -9.58 19.18 -13.13
C CYS A 56 -10.02 19.22 -11.66
N TRP A 57 -11.09 18.50 -11.33
CA TRP A 57 -11.70 18.48 -10.00
C TRP A 57 -10.74 18.05 -8.88
N ALA A 58 -9.72 17.23 -9.19
CA ALA A 58 -8.70 16.81 -8.22
C ALA A 58 -7.40 17.64 -8.31
N CYS A 59 -7.17 18.35 -9.41
CA CYS A 59 -5.90 19.00 -9.68
C CYS A 59 -5.74 20.28 -8.85
N GLN A 60 -4.60 20.39 -8.16
CA GLN A 60 -4.27 21.51 -7.28
C GLN A 60 -3.17 22.42 -7.86
N ALA A 61 -2.73 22.17 -9.09
CA ALA A 61 -1.66 22.94 -9.73
C ALA A 61 -2.06 24.40 -9.96
N VAL A 62 -3.33 24.66 -10.31
CA VAL A 62 -3.87 25.99 -10.65
C VAL A 62 -4.42 26.73 -9.42
N GLY A 63 -4.54 26.08 -8.26
CA GLY A 63 -5.07 26.70 -7.04
C GLY A 63 -6.60 26.61 -7.00
N LEU A 64 -7.31 27.74 -6.98
CA LEU A 64 -8.78 27.75 -7.08
C LEU A 64 -9.18 27.79 -8.55
N ASP A 65 -10.04 26.84 -8.96
CA ASP A 65 -10.45 26.71 -10.35
C ASP A 65 -11.55 27.71 -10.74
N LYS A 66 -11.13 28.86 -11.29
CA LYS A 66 -12.04 29.89 -11.78
C LYS A 66 -12.86 29.43 -12.98
N SER A 67 -12.34 28.51 -13.80
CA SER A 67 -13.02 28.05 -15.01
C SER A 67 -14.27 27.25 -14.68
N MET A 68 -14.17 26.37 -13.68
CA MET A 68 -15.32 25.62 -13.16
C MET A 68 -16.33 26.52 -12.47
N GLU A 69 -15.88 27.51 -11.70
CA GLU A 69 -16.79 28.50 -11.09
C GLU A 69 -17.56 29.32 -12.12
N ASN A 70 -16.93 29.66 -13.25
CA ASN A 70 -17.60 30.35 -14.34
C ASN A 70 -18.62 29.45 -15.06
N LEU A 71 -18.28 28.19 -15.32
CA LEU A 71 -19.20 27.21 -15.92
C LEU A 71 -20.49 27.09 -15.09
N LEU A 72 -20.35 26.91 -13.78
CA LEU A 72 -21.48 26.81 -12.85
C LEU A 72 -22.33 28.10 -12.78
N ARG A 73 -21.71 29.28 -12.95
CA ARG A 73 -22.46 30.55 -12.99
C ARG A 73 -23.18 30.79 -14.31
N SER A 74 -22.69 30.19 -15.40
CA SER A 74 -23.20 30.47 -16.74
C SER A 74 -24.51 29.74 -17.04
N ASP A 75 -24.60 28.47 -16.66
CA ASP A 75 -25.75 27.61 -16.93
C ASP A 75 -25.81 26.47 -15.88
N ASP A 76 -26.68 26.66 -14.89
CA ASP A 76 -26.86 25.71 -13.79
C ASP A 76 -27.51 24.39 -14.27
N ASP A 77 -28.41 24.47 -15.25
CA ASP A 77 -29.08 23.28 -15.79
C ASP A 77 -28.09 22.38 -16.54
N ARG A 78 -27.18 22.98 -17.33
CA ARG A 78 -26.20 22.23 -18.13
C ARG A 78 -24.98 21.77 -17.32
N HIS A 79 -24.54 22.55 -16.33
CA HIS A 79 -23.28 22.31 -15.61
C HIS A 79 -23.44 22.01 -14.12
N GLY A 80 -24.66 22.08 -13.56
CA GLY A 80 -24.92 21.96 -12.12
C GLY A 80 -24.41 20.66 -11.49
N TYR A 81 -24.36 19.55 -12.24
CA TYR A 81 -23.78 18.28 -11.78
C TYR A 81 -22.30 18.41 -11.35
N MET A 82 -21.57 19.39 -11.89
CA MET A 82 -20.16 19.63 -11.54
C MET A 82 -19.97 20.35 -10.19
N ALA A 83 -21.04 20.83 -9.55
CA ALA A 83 -20.94 21.60 -8.32
C ALA A 83 -20.24 20.84 -7.18
N GLY A 84 -20.54 19.55 -7.01
CA GLY A 84 -19.89 18.69 -6.01
C GLY A 84 -18.39 18.52 -6.26
N LEU A 85 -18.01 18.33 -7.52
CA LEU A 85 -16.61 18.21 -7.96
C LEU A 85 -15.82 19.50 -7.68
N ASN A 86 -16.42 20.66 -7.91
CA ASN A 86 -15.82 21.95 -7.59
C ASN A 86 -15.62 22.13 -6.07
N ARG A 87 -16.60 21.72 -5.25
CA ARG A 87 -16.46 21.77 -3.78
C ARG A 87 -15.28 20.94 -3.27
N ILE A 88 -15.09 19.72 -3.80
CA ILE A 88 -13.93 18.87 -3.47
C ILE A 88 -12.61 19.56 -3.85
N GLN A 89 -12.57 20.14 -5.06
CA GLN A 89 -11.40 20.86 -5.56
C GLN A 89 -11.00 22.00 -4.60
N ARG A 90 -11.99 22.82 -4.20
CA ARG A 90 -11.80 23.96 -3.31
C ARG A 90 -11.41 23.54 -1.90
N PHE A 91 -12.02 22.48 -1.37
CA PHE A 91 -11.65 21.87 -0.09
C PHE A 91 -10.17 21.49 -0.06
N LEU A 92 -9.71 20.75 -1.08
CA LEU A 92 -8.31 20.36 -1.21
C LEU A 92 -7.38 21.58 -1.37
N SER A 93 -7.79 22.59 -2.14
CA SER A 93 -7.03 23.83 -2.37
C SER A 93 -6.84 24.65 -1.09
N LYS A 94 -7.88 24.76 -0.27
CA LYS A 94 -7.88 25.45 1.03
C LYS A 94 -7.03 24.75 2.08
N ARG A 95 -7.00 23.40 2.07
CA ARG A 95 -6.35 22.57 3.09
C ARG A 95 -4.97 22.03 2.71
N ARG A 96 -4.51 22.15 1.45
CA ARG A 96 -3.22 21.58 1.01
C ARG A 96 -2.00 21.99 1.84
N ASN A 97 -2.00 23.19 2.42
CA ASN A 97 -0.89 23.70 3.24
C ASN A 97 -1.07 23.44 4.74
N ALA A 98 -2.14 22.77 5.16
CA ALA A 98 -2.40 22.46 6.56
C ALA A 98 -1.53 21.28 7.01
N TRP A 99 -0.57 21.55 7.90
CA TRP A 99 0.30 20.51 8.46
C TRP A 99 -0.42 19.57 9.42
N GLU A 100 -1.51 20.03 10.04
CA GLU A 100 -2.37 19.23 10.93
C GLU A 100 -3.08 18.09 10.20
N ASP A 101 -3.37 18.25 8.90
CA ASP A 101 -3.99 17.22 8.09
C ASP A 101 -3.00 16.16 7.61
N ARG A 102 -1.71 16.28 7.95
CA ARG A 102 -0.66 15.39 7.49
C ARG A 102 -0.35 14.32 8.53
N HIS A 103 -0.08 13.11 8.06
CA HIS A 103 0.49 12.05 8.86
C HIS A 103 2.00 12.28 9.03
N PRO A 104 2.52 12.35 10.26
CA PRO A 104 3.92 12.69 10.50
C PRO A 104 4.87 11.48 10.44
N VAL A 105 4.37 10.24 10.37
CA VAL A 105 5.24 9.05 10.47
C VAL A 105 5.83 8.69 9.11
N GLY A 106 7.16 8.76 8.99
CA GLY A 106 7.89 8.39 7.78
C GLY A 106 7.93 6.88 7.53
N ARG A 107 8.24 6.47 6.30
CA ARG A 107 8.27 5.05 5.87
C ARG A 107 9.68 4.46 5.72
N THR A 108 10.70 5.32 5.79
CA THR A 108 12.10 4.98 5.56
C THR A 108 12.81 4.67 6.86
N LEU A 109 13.50 3.53 6.91
CA LEU A 109 14.34 3.15 8.04
C LEU A 109 15.76 3.70 7.81
N TYR A 110 16.20 4.56 8.72
CA TYR A 110 17.53 5.17 8.71
C TYR A 110 18.49 4.45 9.66
N ALA A 111 19.75 4.88 9.63
CA ALA A 111 20.83 4.30 10.40
C ALA A 111 20.49 4.16 11.89
N GLY A 112 20.82 3.01 12.46
CA GLY A 112 20.52 2.72 13.87
C GLY A 112 19.05 2.40 14.16
N GLY A 113 18.24 2.16 13.13
CA GLY A 113 16.84 1.76 13.27
C GLY A 113 15.92 2.92 13.64
N PHE A 114 16.23 4.13 13.14
CA PHE A 114 15.41 5.31 13.37
C PHE A 114 14.52 5.60 12.17
N ILE A 115 13.34 6.15 12.41
CA ILE A 115 12.49 6.72 11.38
C ILE A 115 12.45 8.24 11.55
N LYS A 116 12.27 8.94 10.44
CA LYS A 116 12.06 10.38 10.42
C LYS A 116 10.57 10.65 10.62
N VAL A 117 10.25 11.50 11.60
CA VAL A 117 8.89 11.97 11.89
C VAL A 117 8.80 13.43 11.46
N GLN A 118 8.05 13.66 10.38
CA GLN A 118 7.81 14.95 9.75
C GLN A 118 6.52 14.85 8.91
N PRO A 119 5.71 15.92 8.80
CA PRO A 119 4.52 15.93 7.96
C PRO A 119 4.84 15.57 6.51
N ASP A 120 4.20 14.54 5.97
CA ASP A 120 4.46 14.04 4.60
C ASP A 120 3.15 13.78 3.85
N VAL A 121 2.51 12.62 4.11
CA VAL A 121 1.24 12.23 3.46
C VAL A 121 0.03 12.76 4.22
N TYR A 122 -1.18 12.71 3.65
CA TYR A 122 -2.41 13.03 4.39
C TYR A 122 -2.65 12.04 5.54
N SER A 123 -3.22 12.54 6.63
CA SER A 123 -3.60 11.78 7.81
C SER A 123 -4.76 10.82 7.51
N PRO A 124 -4.85 9.66 8.19
CA PRO A 124 -5.96 8.74 7.98
C PRO A 124 -7.32 9.42 8.18
N ARG A 125 -7.47 10.26 9.22
CA ARG A 125 -8.69 11.06 9.44
C ARG A 125 -9.08 11.93 8.23
N PHE A 126 -8.10 12.58 7.59
CA PHE A 126 -8.35 13.39 6.41
C PHE A 126 -8.76 12.53 5.21
N LEU A 127 -8.10 11.39 5.02
CA LEU A 127 -8.41 10.44 3.95
C LEU A 127 -9.78 9.76 4.14
N GLU A 128 -10.16 9.46 5.38
CA GLU A 128 -11.49 8.93 5.73
C GLU A 128 -12.59 9.93 5.37
N ARG A 129 -12.43 11.19 5.76
CA ARG A 129 -13.38 12.25 5.39
C ARG A 129 -13.42 12.43 3.87
N LEU A 130 -12.26 12.47 3.21
CA LEU A 130 -12.21 12.61 1.76
C LEU A 130 -12.91 11.44 1.04
N LEU A 131 -12.72 10.20 1.50
CA LEU A 131 -13.44 9.05 0.97
C LEU A 131 -14.95 9.19 1.18
N HIS A 132 -15.37 9.60 2.38
CA HIS A 132 -16.78 9.81 2.73
C HIS A 132 -17.43 10.86 1.82
N VAL A 133 -16.74 11.99 1.60
CA VAL A 133 -17.18 13.06 0.70
C VAL A 133 -17.28 12.56 -0.74
N CYS A 134 -16.25 11.87 -1.27
CA CYS A 134 -16.28 11.36 -2.64
C CYS A 134 -17.45 10.39 -2.84
N CYS A 135 -17.69 9.47 -1.90
CA CYS A 135 -18.84 8.56 -1.94
C CYS A 135 -20.17 9.32 -1.86
N SER A 136 -20.25 10.36 -1.05
CA SER A 136 -21.47 11.18 -0.89
C SER A 136 -21.79 11.94 -2.17
N MET A 137 -20.79 12.48 -2.87
CA MET A 137 -20.98 13.16 -4.15
C MET A 137 -21.42 12.18 -5.24
N ASP A 138 -20.85 10.97 -5.28
CA ASP A 138 -21.29 9.92 -6.20
C ASP A 138 -22.74 9.49 -5.94
N TYR A 139 -23.13 9.37 -4.67
CA TYR A 139 -24.50 9.03 -4.29
C TYR A 139 -25.50 10.11 -4.69
N VAL A 140 -25.17 11.39 -4.47
CA VAL A 140 -26.03 12.51 -4.91
C VAL A 140 -26.14 12.57 -6.43
N GLU A 141 -25.06 12.32 -7.16
CA GLU A 141 -25.08 12.28 -8.62
C GLU A 141 -25.92 11.10 -9.15
N GLN A 142 -25.87 9.95 -8.47
CA GLN A 142 -26.72 8.81 -8.77
C GLN A 142 -28.20 9.15 -8.57
N LEU A 143 -28.56 9.75 -7.43
CA LEU A 143 -29.95 10.17 -7.17
C LEU A 143 -30.44 11.21 -8.18
N ARG A 144 -29.59 12.16 -8.57
CA ARG A 144 -29.90 13.14 -9.63
C ARG A 144 -30.20 12.44 -10.95
N ALA A 145 -29.37 11.46 -11.34
CA ALA A 145 -29.56 10.72 -12.56
C ALA A 145 -30.85 9.88 -12.56
N GLU A 146 -31.16 9.22 -11.43
CA GLU A 146 -32.39 8.45 -11.23
C GLU A 146 -33.64 9.33 -11.31
N ASP A 147 -33.65 10.48 -10.66
CA ASP A 147 -34.76 11.45 -10.74
C ASP A 147 -35.03 11.91 -12.18
N VAL A 148 -33.96 12.20 -12.96
CA VAL A 148 -34.09 12.54 -14.38
C VAL A 148 -34.61 11.35 -15.20
N ALA A 149 -34.12 10.15 -14.92
CA ALA A 149 -34.58 8.93 -15.60
C ALA A 149 -36.05 8.63 -15.33
N ASP A 150 -36.51 8.85 -14.10
CA ASP A 150 -37.90 8.66 -13.70
C ASP A 150 -38.81 9.72 -14.32
N LYS A 151 -38.41 11.00 -14.34
CA LYS A 151 -39.14 12.09 -15.02
C LYS A 151 -39.25 11.89 -16.53
N LEU A 152 -38.22 11.32 -17.16
CA LEU A 152 -38.29 10.93 -18.57
C LEU A 152 -39.24 9.75 -18.79
N ARG A 153 -39.30 8.81 -17.84
CA ARG A 153 -40.21 7.66 -17.90
C ARG A 153 -41.66 8.08 -17.66
N SER A 154 -41.91 9.02 -16.77
CA SER A 154 -43.25 9.57 -16.50
C SER A 154 -43.75 10.52 -17.59
N GLY A 155 -42.84 11.05 -18.41
CA GLY A 155 -43.15 11.99 -19.49
C GLY A 155 -43.24 13.45 -19.03
N GLU A 156 -42.85 13.74 -17.79
CA GLU A 156 -42.75 15.12 -17.26
C GLU A 156 -41.63 15.91 -17.94
N LEU A 157 -40.57 15.22 -18.37
CA LEU A 157 -39.43 15.83 -19.04
C LEU A 157 -39.43 15.47 -20.52
N GLU A 158 -39.19 16.47 -21.38
CA GLU A 158 -39.10 16.23 -22.82
C GLU A 158 -37.94 15.28 -23.15
N ASN A 159 -38.19 14.36 -24.09
CA ASN A 159 -37.23 13.34 -24.46
C ASN A 159 -36.17 13.89 -25.44
N THR A 160 -35.30 14.77 -24.94
CA THR A 160 -34.17 15.36 -25.67
C THR A 160 -32.90 14.52 -25.50
N ALA A 161 -31.92 14.68 -26.40
CA ALA A 161 -30.63 14.02 -26.30
C ALA A 161 -29.88 14.40 -25.01
N HIS A 162 -30.02 15.65 -24.57
CA HIS A 162 -29.44 16.14 -23.31
C HIS A 162 -30.05 15.42 -22.11
N ASN A 163 -31.38 15.33 -22.03
CA ASN A 163 -32.06 14.70 -20.91
C ASN A 163 -31.75 13.20 -20.84
N ARG A 164 -31.68 12.50 -21.98
CA ARG A 164 -31.23 11.09 -22.03
C ARG A 164 -29.84 10.91 -21.47
N ARG A 165 -28.92 11.83 -21.76
CA ARG A 165 -27.57 11.81 -21.18
C ARG A 165 -27.64 12.03 -19.67
N MET A 166 -28.40 13.02 -19.22
CA MET A 166 -28.54 13.38 -17.81
C MET A 166 -29.29 12.33 -16.97
N ALA A 167 -30.02 11.40 -17.60
CA ALA A 167 -30.63 10.23 -16.97
C ALA A 167 -29.61 9.17 -16.50
N SER A 168 -28.34 9.36 -16.82
CA SER A 168 -27.24 8.54 -16.32
C SER A 168 -26.27 9.39 -15.47
N PRO A 169 -25.59 8.79 -14.48
CA PRO A 169 -24.58 9.49 -13.70
C PRO A 169 -23.47 10.03 -14.62
N GLN A 170 -23.16 11.32 -14.51
CA GLN A 170 -22.12 11.96 -15.32
C GLN A 170 -20.71 11.66 -14.81
N PHE A 171 -20.60 11.32 -13.53
CA PHE A 171 -19.34 10.91 -12.92
C PHE A 171 -19.57 9.87 -11.85
N ARG A 172 -18.51 9.10 -11.59
CA ARG A 172 -18.39 8.19 -10.45
C ARG A 172 -16.94 8.19 -10.01
N ILE A 173 -16.66 8.80 -8.86
CA ILE A 173 -15.31 8.99 -8.31
C ILE A 173 -14.80 7.68 -7.71
N VAL A 174 -15.64 6.99 -6.93
CA VAL A 174 -15.31 5.77 -6.21
C VAL A 174 -16.19 4.62 -6.70
N SER A 175 -15.61 3.77 -7.55
CA SER A 175 -16.18 2.47 -7.86
C SER A 175 -15.89 1.45 -6.75
N GLU A 176 -16.61 0.34 -6.77
CA GLU A 176 -16.42 -0.83 -5.90
C GLU A 176 -14.97 -1.34 -5.98
N VAL A 177 -14.45 -1.43 -7.21
CA VAL A 177 -13.05 -1.80 -7.51
C VAL A 177 -12.08 -0.85 -6.82
N ALA A 178 -12.30 0.46 -6.94
CA ALA A 178 -11.46 1.47 -6.29
C ALA A 178 -11.57 1.39 -4.76
N LEU A 179 -12.76 1.12 -4.22
CA LEU A 179 -12.98 0.99 -2.79
C LEU A 179 -12.20 -0.17 -2.18
N ILE A 180 -12.27 -1.37 -2.78
CA ILE A 180 -11.49 -2.53 -2.32
C ILE A 180 -10.00 -2.24 -2.38
N HIS A 181 -9.54 -1.57 -3.44
CA HIS A 181 -8.13 -1.17 -3.54
C HIS A 181 -7.72 -0.22 -2.40
N ILE A 182 -8.55 0.78 -2.09
CA ILE A 182 -8.32 1.73 -0.99
C ILE A 182 -8.26 0.97 0.34
N ASP A 183 -9.25 0.12 0.63
CA ASP A 183 -9.31 -0.64 1.88
C ASP A 183 -8.12 -1.60 2.03
N PHE A 184 -7.73 -2.24 0.94
CA PHE A 184 -6.57 -3.11 0.86
C PHE A 184 -5.27 -2.37 1.20
N MET A 185 -5.06 -1.19 0.61
CA MET A 185 -3.89 -0.36 0.89
C MET A 185 -3.90 0.18 2.33
N TRP A 186 -5.06 0.58 2.84
CA TRP A 186 -5.20 1.02 4.24
C TRP A 186 -4.89 -0.11 5.21
N SER A 187 -5.35 -1.32 4.91
CA SER A 187 -5.10 -2.54 5.68
C SER A 187 -3.61 -2.91 5.69
N PHE A 188 -2.95 -2.90 4.54
CA PHE A 188 -1.51 -3.17 4.42
C PHE A 188 -0.65 -2.27 5.30
N HIS A 189 -0.93 -0.98 5.23
CA HIS A 189 -0.19 0.04 5.96
C HIS A 189 -0.65 0.17 7.41
N HIS A 190 -1.71 -0.54 7.81
CA HIS A 190 -2.33 -0.44 9.13
C HIS A 190 -2.69 1.02 9.45
N PHE A 191 -3.21 1.76 8.46
CA PHE A 191 -3.54 3.18 8.61
C PHE A 191 -4.57 3.40 9.72
N ASN A 192 -5.59 2.56 9.76
CA ASN A 192 -6.71 2.69 10.69
C ASN A 192 -6.61 1.65 11.81
N GLU A 193 -7.26 1.95 12.93
CA GLU A 193 -7.30 1.05 14.08
C GLU A 193 -8.10 -0.22 13.77
N LYS A 194 -9.26 -0.05 13.12
CA LYS A 194 -10.16 -1.13 12.70
C LYS A 194 -9.91 -1.50 11.23
N PRO A 195 -9.92 -2.80 10.90
CA PRO A 195 -9.93 -3.27 9.51
C PRO A 195 -11.27 -2.97 8.82
N PHE A 196 -11.30 -3.05 7.48
CA PHE A 196 -12.51 -2.86 6.66
C PHE A 196 -13.22 -1.51 6.85
N HIS A 197 -12.46 -0.48 7.24
CA HIS A 197 -13.00 0.83 7.56
C HIS A 197 -13.49 1.59 6.32
N ALA A 198 -12.85 1.39 5.16
CA ALA A 198 -13.33 2.01 3.93
C ALA A 198 -14.69 1.42 3.51
N LEU A 199 -14.87 0.10 3.69
CA LEU A 199 -16.16 -0.57 3.47
C LEU A 199 -17.26 -0.01 4.39
N GLU A 200 -16.93 0.26 5.65
CA GLU A 200 -17.85 0.88 6.60
C GLU A 200 -18.29 2.27 6.13
N ILE A 201 -17.34 3.12 5.73
CA ILE A 201 -17.64 4.46 5.21
C ILE A 201 -18.54 4.38 3.98
N TYR A 202 -18.21 3.49 3.04
CA TYR A 202 -18.99 3.33 1.82
C TYR A 202 -20.43 2.90 2.10
N ARG A 203 -20.64 1.89 2.97
CA ARG A 203 -22.00 1.46 3.32
C ARG A 203 -22.77 2.48 4.14
N ARG A 204 -22.11 3.32 4.96
CA ARG A 204 -22.80 4.42 5.65
C ARG A 204 -23.43 5.39 4.66
N VAL A 205 -22.75 5.69 3.55
CA VAL A 205 -23.31 6.50 2.47
C VAL A 205 -24.42 5.74 1.74
N TRP A 206 -24.08 4.63 1.11
CA TRP A 206 -24.98 3.99 0.15
C TRP A 206 -26.15 3.24 0.78
N ALA A 207 -25.97 2.65 1.97
CA ALA A 207 -27.02 1.87 2.64
C ALA A 207 -27.80 2.67 3.69
N LYS A 208 -27.22 3.74 4.25
CA LYS A 208 -27.89 4.55 5.30
C LYS A 208 -28.17 5.99 4.91
N GLY A 209 -27.63 6.48 3.79
CA GLY A 209 -27.77 7.87 3.37
C GLY A 209 -27.06 8.87 4.29
N GLU A 210 -26.00 8.46 5.00
CA GLU A 210 -25.20 9.39 5.81
C GLU A 210 -24.23 10.17 4.91
N LEU A 211 -24.56 11.41 4.55
CA LEU A 211 -23.81 12.21 3.58
C LEU A 211 -22.89 13.25 4.25
N ASP A 212 -21.71 13.49 3.65
CA ASP A 212 -20.88 14.69 3.88
C ASP A 212 -20.68 15.41 2.54
N LEU A 213 -21.41 16.52 2.35
CA LEU A 213 -21.38 17.33 1.11
C LEU A 213 -20.48 18.57 1.23
N LEU A 214 -19.59 18.59 2.23
CA LEU A 214 -18.69 19.71 2.51
C LEU A 214 -19.43 21.04 2.72
N GLU A 215 -20.50 21.02 3.51
CA GLU A 215 -21.28 22.23 3.83
C GLU A 215 -20.46 23.27 4.62
N ASP A 216 -19.40 22.83 5.31
CA ASP A 216 -18.45 23.68 6.02
C ASP A 216 -17.46 24.40 5.09
N GLU A 217 -17.29 23.94 3.83
CA GLU A 217 -16.28 24.48 2.91
C GLU A 217 -16.37 25.98 2.67
N PRO A 218 -17.56 26.59 2.45
CA PRO A 218 -17.68 28.02 2.17
C PRO A 218 -17.07 28.88 3.26
N GLU A 219 -17.21 28.47 4.53
CA GLU A 219 -16.74 29.19 5.71
C GLU A 219 -15.26 28.91 6.03
N MET A 220 -14.69 27.83 5.46
CA MET A 220 -13.29 27.48 5.72
C MET A 220 -12.30 28.50 5.12
N PRO A 221 -11.33 29.00 5.92
CA PRO A 221 -10.29 29.88 5.43
C PRO A 221 -9.23 29.12 4.62
N VAL A 222 -8.57 29.82 3.69
CA VAL A 222 -7.42 29.28 2.95
C VAL A 222 -6.21 29.21 3.86
N THR A 223 -5.59 28.03 3.98
CA THR A 223 -4.41 27.87 4.82
C THR A 223 -3.17 28.47 4.15
N PRO A 224 -2.49 29.46 4.78
CA PRO A 224 -1.30 30.08 4.20
C PRO A 224 -0.12 29.11 4.17
N LYS A 225 0.81 29.33 3.22
CA LYS A 225 2.06 28.55 3.13
C LYS A 225 2.96 28.91 4.31
N THR A 226 3.24 27.95 5.17
CA THR A 226 4.18 28.08 6.30
C THR A 226 5.37 27.14 6.09
N PRO A 227 6.54 27.42 6.69
CA PRO A 227 7.68 26.51 6.59
C PRO A 227 7.36 25.18 7.26
N MET A 228 7.88 24.10 6.68
CA MET A 228 7.66 22.75 7.19
C MET A 228 8.24 22.59 8.61
N PRO A 229 7.50 21.96 9.55
CA PRO A 229 7.99 21.70 10.91
C PRO A 229 9.31 20.93 10.96
N LYS A 230 10.13 21.19 11.99
CA LYS A 230 11.43 20.52 12.18
C LYS A 230 11.25 19.01 12.42
N ALA A 231 12.09 18.19 11.80
CA ALA A 231 11.99 16.75 11.91
C ALA A 231 12.40 16.21 13.30
N LEU A 232 11.65 15.21 13.76
CA LEU A 232 11.96 14.38 14.92
C LEU A 232 12.42 12.99 14.47
N TRP A 233 13.15 12.29 15.31
CA TRP A 233 13.70 10.96 15.01
C TRP A 233 13.25 9.95 16.06
N VAL A 234 12.51 8.92 15.65
CA VAL A 234 11.97 7.90 16.56
C VAL A 234 12.68 6.59 16.32
N LYS A 235 13.16 5.94 17.39
CA LYS A 235 13.77 4.61 17.29
C LYS A 235 12.68 3.54 17.14
N VAL A 236 12.71 2.80 16.03
CA VAL A 236 11.81 1.69 15.70
C VAL A 236 12.53 0.34 15.73
N GLY A 237 13.84 0.32 15.49
CA GLY A 237 14.63 -0.90 15.38
C GLY A 237 14.64 -1.43 13.96
N GLN A 238 14.00 -2.56 13.71
CA GLN A 238 13.84 -3.15 12.38
C GLN A 238 12.37 -3.35 12.06
N PHE A 239 12.04 -3.47 10.77
CA PHE A 239 10.68 -3.84 10.37
C PHE A 239 10.54 -5.36 10.40
N GLY A 240 9.50 -5.83 11.07
CA GLY A 240 9.31 -7.26 11.32
C GLY A 240 10.10 -7.76 12.54
N ASN A 241 9.71 -8.93 13.03
CA ASN A 241 10.26 -9.53 14.25
C ASN A 241 10.99 -10.85 13.97
N ASP A 242 11.16 -11.21 12.69
CA ASP A 242 11.76 -12.48 12.23
C ASP A 242 11.14 -13.74 12.84
N SER A 243 9.94 -13.64 13.39
CA SER A 243 9.22 -14.77 14.01
C SER A 243 8.70 -15.79 13.00
N GLY A 244 8.70 -15.44 11.70
CA GLY A 244 8.04 -16.23 10.66
C GLY A 244 6.52 -16.03 10.61
N MET A 245 5.96 -15.23 11.54
CA MET A 245 4.54 -14.91 11.65
C MET A 245 4.27 -13.44 11.29
N ASP A 246 5.26 -12.75 10.75
CA ASP A 246 5.23 -11.35 10.38
C ASP A 246 5.06 -11.16 8.86
N GLY A 247 4.63 -9.96 8.49
CA GLY A 247 4.34 -9.60 7.11
C GLY A 247 3.12 -10.34 6.57
N LEU A 248 3.26 -10.96 5.41
CA LEU A 248 2.20 -11.67 4.70
C LEU A 248 2.03 -13.13 5.14
N ALA A 249 2.71 -13.59 6.19
CA ALA A 249 2.51 -14.93 6.75
C ALA A 249 1.07 -15.12 7.25
N ASP A 250 0.36 -16.13 6.75
CA ASP A 250 -1.00 -16.50 7.20
C ASP A 250 -0.96 -17.87 7.89
N PRO A 251 -0.60 -17.90 9.19
CA PRO A 251 -0.52 -19.16 9.93
C PRO A 251 -1.88 -19.84 10.10
N ILE A 252 -2.97 -19.07 10.08
CA ILE A 252 -4.33 -19.62 10.24
C ILE A 252 -4.68 -20.46 9.01
N ALA A 253 -4.38 -19.97 7.80
CA ALA A 253 -4.54 -20.75 6.58
C ALA A 253 -3.64 -21.99 6.57
N GLU A 254 -2.37 -21.87 6.99
CA GLU A 254 -1.46 -23.02 7.08
C GLU A 254 -1.99 -24.12 8.03
N MET A 255 -2.61 -23.74 9.15
CA MET A 255 -3.17 -24.67 10.13
C MET A 255 -4.51 -25.28 9.71
N ALA A 256 -5.32 -24.56 8.94
CA ALA A 256 -6.66 -25.01 8.55
C ALA A 256 -6.62 -26.07 7.43
N TYR A 257 -5.59 -26.06 6.59
CA TYR A 257 -5.43 -27.01 5.48
C TYR A 257 -4.66 -28.26 5.93
N PHE A 258 -5.10 -29.46 5.50
CA PHE A 258 -4.48 -30.74 5.87
C PHE A 258 -2.97 -30.81 5.58
N ASN A 259 -2.52 -30.20 4.48
CA ASN A 259 -1.11 -30.05 4.09
C ASN A 259 -0.76 -28.56 3.88
N GLY A 260 -1.26 -27.64 4.71
CA GLY A 260 -1.19 -26.19 4.44
C GLY A 260 0.22 -25.63 4.19
N ALA A 261 1.26 -26.29 4.70
CA ALA A 261 2.66 -25.93 4.45
C ALA A 261 3.15 -26.24 3.02
N ASP A 262 2.58 -27.26 2.37
CA ASP A 262 2.96 -27.75 1.03
C ASP A 262 1.84 -27.58 -0.01
N ASP A 263 0.67 -27.06 0.40
CA ASP A 263 -0.48 -26.77 -0.46
C ASP A 263 -0.41 -25.32 -0.97
N GLU A 264 -0.29 -25.16 -2.29
CA GLU A 264 -0.23 -23.86 -2.98
C GLU A 264 -1.47 -23.00 -2.75
N ARG A 265 -2.62 -23.60 -2.39
CA ARG A 265 -3.86 -22.88 -2.06
C ARG A 265 -3.81 -22.22 -0.69
N ALA A 266 -3.05 -22.80 0.24
CA ALA A 266 -2.93 -22.32 1.61
C ALA A 266 -1.78 -21.32 1.75
N SER A 267 -0.61 -21.66 1.19
CA SER A 267 0.59 -20.84 1.33
C SER A 267 1.45 -20.83 0.06
N ARG A 268 2.26 -19.78 -0.08
CA ARG A 268 3.21 -19.60 -1.17
C ARG A 268 4.57 -19.23 -0.62
N ILE A 269 5.63 -19.74 -1.24
CA ILE A 269 7.00 -19.38 -0.86
C ILE A 269 7.49 -18.21 -1.71
N ILE A 270 7.96 -17.15 -1.05
CA ILE A 270 8.58 -15.99 -1.67
C ILE A 270 10.05 -15.89 -1.28
N ASN A 271 10.86 -15.32 -2.18
CA ASN A 271 12.26 -15.02 -1.91
C ASN A 271 12.36 -13.60 -1.34
N THR A 272 12.84 -13.47 -0.11
CA THR A 272 13.13 -12.18 0.53
C THR A 272 14.65 -12.01 0.71
N PRO A 273 15.15 -10.80 0.97
CA PRO A 273 16.57 -10.59 1.28
C PRO A 273 17.05 -11.40 2.51
N ASN A 274 16.14 -11.70 3.44
CA ASN A 274 16.42 -12.50 4.65
C ASN A 274 16.24 -14.01 4.41
N GLY A 275 16.03 -14.44 3.16
CA GLY A 275 15.81 -15.84 2.79
C GLY A 275 14.40 -16.14 2.30
N LYS A 276 14.10 -17.42 2.13
CA LYS A 276 12.78 -17.90 1.71
C LYS A 276 11.77 -17.75 2.85
N ARG A 277 10.59 -17.21 2.56
CA ARG A 277 9.48 -17.09 3.52
C ARG A 277 8.20 -17.63 2.94
N ARG A 278 7.37 -18.24 3.79
CA ARG A 278 5.99 -18.59 3.46
C ARG A 278 5.07 -17.41 3.72
N VAL A 279 4.16 -17.19 2.80
CA VAL A 279 3.16 -16.13 2.83
C VAL A 279 1.81 -16.67 2.38
N VAL A 280 0.75 -15.91 2.61
CA VAL A 280 -0.59 -16.20 2.08
C VAL A 280 -0.54 -16.48 0.58
N SER A 281 -1.39 -17.39 0.11
CA SER A 281 -1.57 -17.59 -1.33
C SER A 281 -2.26 -16.37 -1.97
N PHE A 282 -1.85 -16.00 -3.17
CA PHE A 282 -2.41 -14.88 -3.92
C PHE A 282 -2.21 -15.04 -5.43
N SER A 283 -3.13 -14.46 -6.19
CA SER A 283 -3.07 -14.35 -7.65
C SER A 283 -2.07 -13.27 -8.09
N GLU A 284 -1.41 -13.48 -9.23
CA GLU A 284 -0.42 -12.54 -9.77
C GLU A 284 -0.80 -12.03 -11.15
N ASP A 285 -0.63 -10.73 -11.36
CA ASP A 285 -0.90 -10.04 -12.62
C ASP A 285 0.24 -9.06 -12.98
N SER A 286 0.17 -8.39 -14.13
CA SER A 286 1.14 -7.37 -14.53
C SER A 286 1.10 -6.15 -13.60
N GLU A 287 -0.08 -5.81 -13.09
CA GLU A 287 -0.34 -4.69 -12.19
C GLU A 287 -1.15 -5.16 -10.96
N VAL A 288 -1.43 -4.25 -10.03
CA VAL A 288 -2.40 -4.56 -8.95
C VAL A 288 -3.78 -4.45 -9.53
N THR A 289 -4.43 -5.58 -9.75
CA THR A 289 -5.79 -5.66 -10.29
C THR A 289 -6.76 -6.14 -9.21
N ILE A 290 -7.98 -5.66 -9.29
CA ILE A 290 -9.07 -6.02 -8.39
C ILE A 290 -10.16 -6.62 -9.25
N ASP A 291 -10.65 -7.79 -8.85
CA ASP A 291 -11.77 -8.45 -9.52
C ASP A 291 -13.08 -7.74 -9.19
N ALA A 292 -13.84 -7.36 -10.23
CA ALA A 292 -15.03 -6.53 -10.09
C ALA A 292 -16.18 -7.27 -9.40
N ASP A 293 -16.41 -8.53 -9.79
CA ASP A 293 -17.50 -9.36 -9.24
C ASP A 293 -17.22 -9.67 -7.76
N ALA A 294 -15.96 -10.01 -7.43
CA ALA A 294 -15.53 -10.20 -6.05
C ALA A 294 -15.68 -8.91 -5.23
N ALA A 295 -15.35 -7.75 -5.80
CA ALA A 295 -15.49 -6.48 -5.10
C ALA A 295 -16.96 -6.18 -4.75
N GLU A 296 -17.87 -6.34 -5.71
CA GLU A 296 -19.30 -6.15 -5.49
C GLU A 296 -19.84 -7.12 -4.43
N PHE A 297 -19.52 -8.41 -4.55
CA PHE A 297 -19.92 -9.43 -3.58
C PHE A 297 -19.42 -9.11 -2.16
N ILE A 298 -18.16 -8.70 -2.02
CA ILE A 298 -17.60 -8.40 -0.70
C ILE A 298 -18.33 -7.23 -0.03
N ILE A 299 -18.63 -6.19 -0.79
CA ILE A 299 -19.26 -4.96 -0.27
C ILE A 299 -20.69 -5.21 0.16
N TRP A 300 -21.48 -5.86 -0.69
CA TRP A 300 -22.93 -5.96 -0.51
C TRP A 300 -23.34 -7.17 0.33
N GLU A 301 -22.76 -8.33 0.06
CA GLU A 301 -23.17 -9.61 0.67
C GLU A 301 -22.30 -10.00 1.87
N GLU A 302 -20.96 -9.92 1.74
CA GLU A 302 -20.04 -10.47 2.75
C GLU A 302 -19.75 -9.50 3.91
N TYR A 303 -19.85 -8.19 3.67
CA TYR A 303 -19.51 -7.17 4.67
C TYR A 303 -20.24 -7.31 6.03
N PRO A 304 -21.55 -7.65 6.11
CA PRO A 304 -22.21 -7.84 7.40
C PRO A 304 -21.51 -8.88 8.28
N ARG A 305 -21.12 -10.02 7.69
CA ARG A 305 -20.35 -11.08 8.35
C ARG A 305 -18.96 -10.59 8.77
N LEU A 306 -18.27 -9.85 7.90
CA LEU A 306 -16.97 -9.26 8.22
C LEU A 306 -17.07 -8.29 9.39
N ARG A 307 -18.07 -7.40 9.40
CA ARG A 307 -18.29 -6.42 10.46
C ARG A 307 -18.48 -7.08 11.82
N GLU A 308 -19.29 -8.14 11.89
CA GLU A 308 -19.47 -8.91 13.14
C GLU A 308 -18.15 -9.53 13.62
N ALA A 309 -17.38 -10.12 12.71
CA ALA A 309 -16.08 -10.70 13.03
C ALA A 309 -15.05 -9.64 13.50
N VAL A 310 -15.08 -8.43 12.94
CA VAL A 310 -14.26 -7.29 13.40
C VAL A 310 -14.67 -6.86 14.81
N LEU A 311 -15.97 -6.74 15.08
CA LEU A 311 -16.48 -6.38 16.41
C LEU A 311 -16.14 -7.46 17.46
N ALA A 312 -16.13 -8.74 17.05
CA ALA A 312 -15.68 -9.86 17.88
C ALA A 312 -14.14 -9.93 18.06
N GLY A 313 -13.38 -9.02 17.44
CA GLY A 313 -11.91 -8.96 17.57
C GLY A 313 -11.17 -10.07 16.80
N GLN A 314 -11.83 -10.75 15.85
CA GLN A 314 -11.24 -11.85 15.08
C GLN A 314 -10.32 -11.36 13.95
N TYR A 315 -10.45 -10.10 13.54
CA TYR A 315 -9.67 -9.50 12.46
C TYR A 315 -8.74 -8.40 12.96
N THR A 316 -7.50 -8.46 12.49
CA THR A 316 -6.52 -7.38 12.48
C THR A 316 -6.45 -6.72 11.10
N SER A 317 -5.85 -5.52 10.99
CA SER A 317 -5.63 -4.88 9.68
C SER A 317 -4.79 -5.76 8.73
N GLY A 318 -3.78 -6.46 9.25
CA GLY A 318 -2.99 -7.41 8.45
C GLY A 318 -3.81 -8.58 7.93
N SER A 319 -4.66 -9.18 8.77
CA SER A 319 -5.53 -10.29 8.35
C SER A 319 -6.63 -9.86 7.37
N ALA A 320 -7.04 -8.58 7.38
CA ALA A 320 -7.98 -8.05 6.40
C ALA A 320 -7.34 -7.97 5.00
N ALA A 321 -6.08 -7.53 4.92
CA ALA A 321 -5.34 -7.58 3.65
C ALA A 321 -5.11 -9.03 3.19
N GLN A 322 -4.82 -9.95 4.10
CA GLN A 322 -4.72 -11.39 3.77
C GLN A 322 -6.06 -11.97 3.30
N PHE A 323 -7.19 -11.52 3.86
CA PHE A 323 -8.51 -11.91 3.42
C PHE A 323 -8.73 -11.56 1.94
N TYR A 324 -8.43 -10.34 1.52
CA TYR A 324 -8.57 -9.95 0.10
C TYR A 324 -7.70 -10.79 -0.85
N LEU A 325 -6.47 -11.10 -0.43
CA LEU A 325 -5.55 -11.95 -1.20
C LEU A 325 -6.07 -13.38 -1.31
N ARG A 326 -6.54 -13.95 -0.20
CA ARG A 326 -7.05 -15.33 -0.14
C ARG A 326 -8.40 -15.49 -0.82
N PHE A 327 -9.25 -14.47 -0.76
CA PHE A 327 -10.52 -14.45 -1.47
C PHE A 327 -10.31 -14.40 -2.99
N GLY A 328 -9.15 -13.93 -3.44
CA GLY A 328 -8.86 -13.72 -4.87
C GLY A 328 -9.39 -12.39 -5.39
N ALA A 329 -9.91 -11.51 -4.51
CA ALA A 329 -10.38 -10.18 -4.90
C ALA A 329 -9.26 -9.27 -5.37
N VAL A 330 -8.03 -9.47 -4.87
CA VAL A 330 -6.86 -8.66 -5.24
C VAL A 330 -5.75 -9.55 -5.77
N SER A 331 -5.26 -9.19 -6.96
CA SER A 331 -4.06 -9.78 -7.57
C SER A 331 -2.87 -8.84 -7.40
N LEU A 332 -1.70 -9.41 -7.06
CA LEU A 332 -0.47 -8.64 -6.87
C LEU A 332 0.37 -8.58 -8.15
N CYS A 333 1.12 -7.50 -8.31
CA CYS A 333 2.09 -7.38 -9.41
C CYS A 333 3.19 -8.45 -9.32
N LYS A 334 3.45 -9.14 -10.44
CA LYS A 334 4.49 -10.17 -10.57
C LYS A 334 5.86 -9.66 -10.10
N GLY A 335 6.50 -10.46 -9.23
CA GLY A 335 7.84 -10.16 -8.71
C GLY A 335 7.92 -9.07 -7.64
N LYS A 336 6.77 -8.51 -7.19
CA LYS A 336 6.72 -7.50 -6.11
C LYS A 336 6.28 -8.08 -4.76
N SER A 337 6.09 -9.39 -4.63
CA SER A 337 5.63 -10.04 -3.40
C SER A 337 6.52 -9.75 -2.17
N ALA A 338 7.85 -9.74 -2.34
CA ALA A 338 8.78 -9.39 -1.26
C ALA A 338 8.63 -7.93 -0.79
N LEU A 339 8.26 -7.01 -1.70
CA LEU A 339 7.97 -5.61 -1.37
C LEU A 339 6.71 -5.52 -0.51
N TYR A 340 5.62 -6.17 -0.92
CA TYR A 340 4.37 -6.20 -0.15
C TYR A 340 4.54 -6.84 1.23
N ASN A 341 5.33 -7.91 1.33
CA ASN A 341 5.67 -8.50 2.63
C ASN A 341 6.37 -7.47 3.54
N ARG A 342 7.35 -6.73 3.03
CA ARG A 342 8.05 -5.68 3.79
C ARG A 342 7.13 -4.51 4.16
N MET A 343 6.19 -4.15 3.28
CA MET A 343 5.19 -3.13 3.56
C MET A 343 4.28 -3.54 4.72
N MET A 344 3.84 -4.80 4.74
CA MET A 344 3.03 -5.37 5.81
C MET A 344 3.78 -5.42 7.14
N GLN A 345 5.04 -5.88 7.14
CA GLN A 345 5.90 -5.89 8.33
C GLN A 345 6.05 -4.50 8.93
N ARG A 346 6.21 -3.46 8.10
CA ARG A 346 6.27 -2.07 8.55
C ARG A 346 4.96 -1.65 9.23
N GLY A 347 3.81 -1.94 8.62
CA GLY A 347 2.50 -1.63 9.20
C GLY A 347 2.27 -2.30 10.55
N GLN A 348 2.60 -3.59 10.65
CA GLN A 348 2.54 -4.35 11.92
C GLN A 348 3.49 -3.77 12.98
N THR A 349 4.70 -3.37 12.60
CA THR A 349 5.66 -2.73 13.50
C THR A 349 5.09 -1.40 14.02
N TYR A 350 4.52 -0.57 13.15
CA TYR A 350 3.90 0.68 13.57
C TYR A 350 2.69 0.48 14.48
N ARG A 351 1.86 -0.54 14.21
CA ARG A 351 0.78 -0.91 15.12
C ARG A 351 1.29 -1.36 16.49
N SER A 352 2.35 -2.18 16.55
CA SER A 352 2.94 -2.60 17.82
C SER A 352 3.52 -1.44 18.64
N LEU A 353 3.99 -0.39 17.97
CA LEU A 353 4.47 0.84 18.58
C LEU A 353 3.36 1.88 18.79
N GLY A 354 2.11 1.58 18.46
CA GLY A 354 0.98 2.52 18.54
C GLY A 354 1.19 3.79 17.71
N LEU A 355 1.89 3.69 16.58
CA LEU A 355 2.14 4.77 15.61
C LEU A 355 1.16 4.75 14.42
N ASN A 356 0.16 3.87 14.47
CA ASN A 356 -0.95 3.81 13.52
C ASN A 356 -2.03 4.86 13.83
N GLY A 357 -2.97 5.06 12.91
CA GLY A 357 -4.08 5.98 13.12
C GLY A 357 -3.68 7.45 13.02
N HIS A 358 -4.54 8.32 13.57
CA HIS A 358 -4.27 9.75 13.62
C HIS A 358 -3.17 10.03 14.64
N GLN A 359 -2.06 10.57 14.15
CA GLN A 359 -0.87 10.88 14.94
C GLN A 359 -0.48 12.33 14.70
N THR A 360 -0.09 13.03 15.77
CA THR A 360 0.45 14.39 15.70
C THR A 360 1.91 14.38 16.12
N MET A 361 2.67 15.37 15.65
CA MET A 361 4.08 15.49 16.04
C MET A 361 4.25 15.69 17.55
N ASP A 362 3.41 16.52 18.16
CA ASP A 362 3.44 16.79 19.60
C ASP A 362 3.00 15.55 20.41
N GLY A 363 2.03 14.80 19.89
CA GLY A 363 1.62 13.51 20.45
C GLY A 363 2.75 12.50 20.46
N ILE A 364 3.51 12.38 19.37
CA ILE A 364 4.68 11.50 19.31
C ILE A 364 5.81 12.02 20.20
N ALA A 365 6.05 13.33 20.26
CA ALA A 365 7.13 13.92 21.05
C ALA A 365 6.92 13.77 22.57
N SER A 366 5.68 13.80 23.03
CA SER A 366 5.31 13.68 24.45
C SER A 366 5.35 12.24 24.99
N ARG A 367 5.38 11.25 24.09
CA ARG A 367 5.40 9.83 24.44
C ARG A 367 6.72 9.39 25.06
N LYS A 368 6.65 8.90 26.30
CA LYS A 368 7.82 8.42 27.07
C LYS A 368 8.26 7.00 26.71
N ASP A 369 7.37 6.21 26.13
CA ASP A 369 7.63 4.84 25.68
C ASP A 369 8.50 4.80 24.43
N LEU A 370 8.46 5.86 23.62
CA LEU A 370 9.25 6.00 22.40
C LEU A 370 10.55 6.76 22.65
N ARG A 371 11.64 6.29 22.07
CA ARG A 371 12.91 7.05 22.05
C ARG A 371 12.88 8.08 20.93
N VAL A 372 12.46 9.29 21.27
CA VAL A 372 12.41 10.45 20.37
C VAL A 372 13.67 11.31 20.53
N LEU A 373 14.28 11.70 19.41
CA LEU A 373 15.47 12.55 19.35
C LEU A 373 15.23 13.74 18.43
N THR A 374 15.86 14.87 18.75
CA THR A 374 15.99 16.00 17.82
C THR A 374 17.00 15.66 16.73
N THR A 375 16.94 16.38 15.61
CA THR A 375 17.85 16.16 14.47
C THR A 375 19.33 16.30 14.87
N GLU A 376 19.67 17.29 15.68
CA GLU A 376 21.04 17.49 16.19
C GLU A 376 21.52 16.30 17.03
N ARG A 377 20.69 15.82 17.95
CA ARG A 377 21.02 14.65 18.80
C ARG A 377 21.14 13.37 17.99
N TYR A 378 20.30 13.19 16.97
CA TYR A 378 20.40 12.05 16.06
C TYR A 378 21.70 12.10 15.26
N GLN A 379 22.04 13.25 14.67
CA GLN A 379 23.30 13.41 13.93
C GLN A 379 24.53 13.16 14.80
N PHE A 380 24.53 13.68 16.03
CA PHE A 380 25.59 13.41 17.01
C PHE A 380 25.72 11.92 17.33
N LEU A 381 24.60 11.21 17.53
CA LEU A 381 24.59 9.78 17.78
C LEU A 381 25.15 8.99 16.60
N ILE A 382 24.77 9.34 15.37
CA ILE A 382 25.28 8.68 14.17
C ILE A 382 26.77 8.96 13.98
N ALA A 383 27.22 10.21 14.15
CA ALA A 383 28.63 10.57 14.08
C ALA A 383 29.47 9.75 15.07
N ASN A 384 29.01 9.61 16.32
CA ASN A 384 29.69 8.79 17.32
C ASN A 384 29.72 7.31 16.97
N LYS A 385 28.62 6.76 16.42
CA LYS A 385 28.60 5.37 15.94
C LYS A 385 29.56 5.14 14.78
N VAL A 386 29.64 6.08 13.84
CA VAL A 386 30.58 6.01 12.71
C VAL A 386 32.01 6.09 13.23
N ASN A 387 32.32 7.04 14.11
CA ASN A 387 33.64 7.16 14.73
C ASN A 387 34.05 5.89 15.48
N ALA A 388 33.16 5.31 16.29
CA ALA A 388 33.42 4.06 17.00
C ALA A 388 33.65 2.88 16.04
N SER A 389 32.94 2.83 14.90
CA SER A 389 33.18 1.82 13.86
C SER A 389 34.52 2.03 13.14
N ILE A 390 34.91 3.28 12.88
CA ILE A 390 36.23 3.61 12.30
C ILE A 390 37.35 3.21 13.27
N ILE A 391 37.22 3.49 14.56
CA ILE A 391 38.21 3.11 15.58
C ILE A 391 38.36 1.58 15.62
N ARG A 392 37.23 0.84 15.65
CA ARG A 392 37.26 -0.63 15.60
C ARG A 392 37.91 -1.15 14.32
N LEU A 393 37.57 -0.58 13.17
CA LEU A 393 38.17 -0.96 11.88
C LEU A 393 39.69 -0.73 11.88
N ARG A 394 40.15 0.43 12.36
CA ARG A 394 41.57 0.75 12.49
C ARG A 394 42.29 -0.22 13.41
N TRP A 395 41.68 -0.57 14.55
CA TRP A 395 42.24 -1.55 15.47
C TRP A 395 42.41 -2.92 14.81
N TRP A 396 41.37 -3.43 14.14
CA TRP A 396 41.43 -4.70 13.41
C TRP A 396 42.42 -4.67 12.25
N ALA A 397 42.46 -3.57 11.49
CA ALA A 397 43.43 -3.41 10.40
C ALA A 397 44.87 -3.39 10.91
N ASN A 398 45.14 -2.69 12.01
CA ASN A 398 46.45 -2.69 12.65
C ASN A 398 46.82 -4.07 13.21
N LEU A 399 45.87 -4.78 13.82
CA LEU A 399 46.09 -6.15 14.27
C LEU A 399 46.41 -7.09 13.09
N ALA A 400 45.64 -7.01 12.01
CA ALA A 400 45.88 -7.80 10.81
C ALA A 400 47.25 -7.48 10.19
N PHE A 401 47.60 -6.20 10.07
CA PHE A 401 48.89 -5.75 9.55
C PHE A 401 50.05 -6.24 10.43
N THR A 402 49.95 -6.11 11.74
CA THR A 402 50.99 -6.59 12.67
C THR A 402 51.15 -8.11 12.62
N MET A 403 50.04 -8.86 12.58
CA MET A 403 50.08 -10.31 12.36
C MET A 403 50.75 -10.67 11.03
N GLN A 404 50.37 -10.01 9.95
CA GLN A 404 50.94 -10.25 8.62
C GLN A 404 52.44 -9.92 8.59
N TRP A 405 52.85 -8.83 9.23
CA TRP A 405 54.26 -8.46 9.36
C TRP A 405 55.07 -9.51 10.13
N HIS A 406 54.56 -10.00 11.26
CA HIS A 406 55.21 -11.05 12.05
C HIS A 406 55.33 -12.38 11.28
N LEU A 407 54.31 -12.72 10.50
CA LEU A 407 54.28 -13.91 9.64
C LEU A 407 55.27 -13.80 8.47
N ALA A 408 55.33 -12.65 7.80
CA ALA A 408 56.22 -12.41 6.67
C ALA A 408 57.70 -12.44 7.10
N ASN A 409 58.02 -11.83 8.24
CA ASN A 409 59.39 -11.75 8.75
C ASN A 409 59.82 -12.95 9.63
N GLN A 410 58.98 -13.99 9.73
CA GLN A 410 59.26 -15.24 10.46
C GLN A 410 59.74 -15.05 11.91
N THR A 411 59.30 -13.98 12.57
CA THR A 411 59.59 -13.73 13.99
C THR A 411 59.05 -14.85 14.89
N SER A 412 59.55 -14.98 16.12
CA SER A 412 59.10 -15.99 17.08
C SER A 412 57.59 -15.97 17.32
N THR A 413 57.00 -14.78 17.39
CA THR A 413 55.55 -14.58 17.47
C THR A 413 54.82 -15.03 16.21
N GLY A 414 55.36 -14.74 15.02
CA GLY A 414 54.80 -15.21 13.74
C GLY A 414 54.79 -16.74 13.63
N GLN A 415 55.87 -17.40 14.05
CA GLN A 415 55.95 -18.87 14.08
C GLN A 415 54.94 -19.48 15.06
N TRP A 416 54.78 -18.86 16.24
CA TRP A 416 53.76 -19.26 17.21
C TRP A 416 52.32 -19.10 16.67
N ILE A 417 52.03 -17.99 15.98
CA ILE A 417 50.72 -17.76 15.33
C ILE A 417 50.45 -18.87 14.31
N ARG A 418 51.44 -19.18 13.45
CA ARG A 418 51.32 -20.22 12.43
C ARG A 418 51.02 -21.59 13.04
N ALA A 419 51.77 -21.96 14.07
CA ALA A 419 51.60 -23.23 14.79
C ALA A 419 50.24 -23.31 15.52
N SER A 420 49.74 -22.18 16.00
CA SER A 420 48.42 -22.11 16.65
C SER A 420 47.29 -22.25 15.65
N LEU A 421 47.36 -21.56 14.51
CA LEU A 421 46.38 -21.69 13.42
C LEU A 421 46.34 -23.11 12.86
N THR A 422 47.49 -23.75 12.60
CA THR A 422 47.52 -25.13 12.13
C THR A 422 46.90 -26.10 13.14
N ARG A 423 47.08 -25.85 14.45
CA ARG A 423 46.48 -26.67 15.50
C ARG A 423 44.96 -26.50 15.54
N GLU A 424 44.46 -25.27 15.37
CA GLU A 424 43.02 -25.01 15.30
C GLU A 424 42.38 -25.63 14.06
N ASP A 425 43.06 -25.58 12.91
CA ASP A 425 42.61 -26.23 11.67
C ASP A 425 42.58 -27.76 11.82
N GLU A 426 43.59 -28.36 12.45
CA GLU A 426 43.60 -29.80 12.75
C GLU A 426 42.45 -30.18 13.69
N LEU A 427 42.18 -29.37 14.72
CA LEU A 427 41.08 -29.59 15.66
C LEU A 427 39.71 -29.45 14.99
N SER A 428 39.52 -28.46 14.11
CA SER A 428 38.26 -28.25 13.39
C SER A 428 38.00 -29.40 12.42
N MET A 429 39.01 -29.82 11.65
CA MET A 429 38.95 -31.00 10.78
C MET A 429 38.66 -32.28 11.56
N GLN A 430 39.23 -32.44 12.76
CA GLN A 430 38.94 -33.58 13.62
C GLN A 430 37.49 -33.54 14.14
N GLN A 431 36.97 -32.37 14.50
CA GLN A 431 35.57 -32.19 14.90
C GLN A 431 34.61 -32.47 13.75
N GLU A 432 34.90 -32.02 12.52
CA GLU A 432 34.10 -32.34 11.34
C GLU A 432 34.11 -33.83 11.03
N LYS A 433 35.29 -34.47 11.07
CA LYS A 433 35.40 -35.93 10.93
C LYS A 433 34.60 -36.67 12.00
N ASN A 434 34.64 -36.21 13.25
CA ASN A 434 33.86 -36.80 14.34
C ASN A 434 32.36 -36.58 14.16
N ARG A 435 31.93 -35.39 13.71
CA ARG A 435 30.53 -35.12 13.35
C ARG A 435 30.08 -36.04 12.22
N ALA A 436 30.85 -36.16 11.14
CA ALA A 436 30.54 -37.05 10.03
C ALA A 436 30.44 -38.51 10.48
N LYS A 437 31.40 -38.99 11.28
CA LYS A 437 31.36 -40.34 11.88
C LYS A 437 30.12 -40.54 12.76
N ASN A 438 29.77 -39.56 13.60
CA ASN A 438 28.59 -39.62 14.45
C ASN A 438 27.31 -39.66 13.60
N THR A 439 27.17 -38.79 12.61
CA THR A 439 26.04 -38.79 11.68
C THR A 439 25.90 -40.12 10.95
N LEU A 440 27.01 -40.69 10.48
CA LEU A 440 27.03 -41.97 9.78
C LEU A 440 26.71 -43.14 10.73
N SER A 441 27.20 -43.11 11.96
CA SER A 441 26.84 -44.09 13.00
C SER A 441 25.36 -44.02 13.37
N VAL A 442 24.80 -42.83 13.55
CA VAL A 442 23.37 -42.61 13.84
C VAL A 442 22.52 -43.06 12.66
N PHE A 443 22.97 -42.80 11.43
CA PHE A 443 22.31 -43.29 10.23
C PHE A 443 22.31 -44.82 10.16
N VAL A 444 23.46 -45.47 10.37
CA VAL A 444 23.58 -46.94 10.34
C VAL A 444 22.78 -47.59 11.47
N ILE A 445 22.85 -47.06 12.68
CA ILE A 445 22.07 -47.57 13.84
C ILE A 445 20.57 -47.35 13.60
N GLY A 446 20.17 -46.18 13.12
CA GLY A 446 18.78 -45.87 12.78
C GLY A 446 18.25 -46.76 11.64
N HIS A 447 19.07 -47.04 10.64
CA HIS A 447 18.69 -47.90 9.51
C HIS A 447 18.64 -49.38 9.88
N THR A 448 19.58 -49.87 10.69
CA THR A 448 19.60 -51.26 11.18
C THR A 448 18.45 -51.52 12.15
N SER A 449 18.20 -50.61 13.10
CA SER A 449 17.05 -50.70 14.01
C SER A 449 15.72 -50.63 13.27
N ALA A 450 15.57 -49.74 12.27
CA ALA A 450 14.37 -49.68 11.43
C ALA A 450 14.19 -50.96 10.59
N TRP A 451 15.27 -51.53 10.06
CA TRP A 451 15.22 -52.79 9.29
C TRP A 451 14.87 -54.00 10.16
N CYS A 452 15.50 -54.13 11.35
CA CYS A 452 15.15 -55.17 12.32
C CYS A 452 13.69 -55.04 12.76
N SER A 453 13.22 -53.82 13.04
CA SER A 453 11.83 -53.56 13.42
C SER A 453 10.85 -53.89 12.28
N LEU A 454 11.22 -53.63 11.02
CA LEU A 454 10.43 -54.02 9.86
C LEU A 454 10.32 -55.55 9.72
N LYS A 455 11.43 -56.27 9.93
CA LYS A 455 11.46 -57.75 9.90
C LYS A 455 10.68 -58.40 11.03
N LEU A 456 10.60 -57.74 12.19
CA LEU A 456 9.81 -58.21 13.34
C LEU A 456 8.33 -57.83 13.25
N SER A 457 7.96 -56.85 12.41
CA SER A 457 6.58 -56.42 12.23
C SER A 457 5.77 -57.39 11.35
N LYS A 458 4.53 -57.69 11.76
CA LYS A 458 3.60 -58.51 10.95
C LYS A 458 3.15 -57.76 9.70
N SER A 459 3.09 -58.46 8.56
CA SER A 459 2.74 -57.91 7.26
C SER A 459 1.34 -57.27 7.25
N GLY A 460 1.23 -56.04 6.76
CA GLY A 460 -0.04 -55.30 6.58
C GLY A 460 -0.40 -54.31 7.70
N THR A 461 0.39 -54.28 8.78
CA THR A 461 0.15 -53.39 9.93
C THR A 461 0.47 -51.92 9.63
N SER A 462 -0.16 -51.00 10.35
CA SER A 462 0.11 -49.54 10.25
C SER A 462 1.57 -49.21 10.55
N THR A 463 2.16 -49.93 11.50
CA THR A 463 3.57 -49.85 11.91
C THR A 463 4.52 -50.19 10.75
N GLU A 464 4.28 -51.27 10.00
CA GLU A 464 5.12 -51.63 8.84
C GLU A 464 5.10 -50.52 7.77
N ARG A 465 3.91 -49.95 7.49
CA ARG A 465 3.75 -48.86 6.52
C ARG A 465 4.47 -47.58 6.97
N ALA A 466 4.43 -47.25 8.26
CA ALA A 466 5.17 -46.11 8.82
C ALA A 466 6.69 -46.31 8.68
N PHE A 467 7.21 -47.51 8.99
CA PHE A 467 8.63 -47.83 8.85
C PHE A 467 9.10 -47.81 7.38
N ARG A 468 8.29 -48.30 6.43
CA ARG A 468 8.61 -48.20 4.99
C ARG A 468 8.69 -46.75 4.50
N ARG A 469 7.78 -45.88 4.96
CA ARG A 469 7.82 -44.43 4.64
C ARG A 469 9.05 -43.76 5.23
N TYR A 470 9.38 -44.05 6.50
CA TYR A 470 10.60 -43.57 7.15
C TYR A 470 11.85 -43.98 6.35
N HIS A 471 11.94 -45.25 5.94
CA HIS A 471 13.04 -45.78 5.13
C HIS A 471 13.15 -45.13 3.72
N GLN A 472 12.02 -44.79 3.09
CA GLN A 472 12.02 -44.08 1.81
C GLN A 472 12.45 -42.62 1.98
N HIS A 473 12.01 -41.96 3.06
CA HIS A 473 12.37 -40.58 3.38
C HIS A 473 13.87 -40.45 3.70
N THR A 474 14.42 -41.35 4.54
CA THR A 474 15.84 -41.34 4.89
C THR A 474 16.74 -41.67 3.70
N ARG A 475 16.36 -42.60 2.82
CA ARG A 475 17.09 -42.85 1.55
C ARG A 475 17.12 -41.61 0.64
N ARG A 476 16.00 -40.88 0.52
CA ARG A 476 15.94 -39.67 -0.32
C ARG A 476 16.83 -38.54 0.22
N ASN A 477 16.92 -38.41 1.54
CA ASN A 477 17.76 -37.39 2.16
C ASN A 477 19.26 -37.74 2.10
N ALA A 478 19.63 -39.03 2.19
CA ALA A 478 21.02 -39.48 2.09
C ALA A 478 21.65 -39.33 0.69
N ILE A 479 20.84 -39.23 -0.36
CA ILE A 479 21.31 -39.01 -1.75
C ILE A 479 21.53 -37.49 -2.04
N ARG A 480 21.08 -36.60 -1.14
CA ARG A 480 21.14 -35.14 -1.31
C ARG A 480 22.28 -34.45 -0.56
N THR A 481 22.98 -35.16 0.34
CA THR A 481 24.21 -34.72 1.03
C THR A 481 25.42 -35.29 0.32
#